data_AF-A0A9P6Y2I6-F1
#
_entry.id   AF-A0A9P6Y2I6-F1
#
_cell.length_a   1.000
_cell.length_b   1.000
_cell.length_c   1.000
_cell.angle_alpha   90.00
_cell.angle_beta   90.00
_cell.angle_gamma   90.00
#
_symmetry.space_group_name_H-M   'P 1'
#
loop_
_entity.id
_entity.type
_entity.pdbx_description
1 polymer ?
#
loop_
_entity_poly.entity_id
_entity_poly.type
_entity_poly.pdbx_seq_one_letter_code
_entity_poly.pdbx_strand_id
1 'polypeptide(L)'
;MDKDTIDVTNLNRVHGSRTADVDAGLAKVDILAREIRAAGLGTQVVTKEEWVGHPDLRDLLRSCDVLFGCTDDHQGRLTLNRLAHYYGIPLIDVGLRMRAARSGAAFDMTVRVSTIGPGKPCLMCLGVADPRRAAAEGLRRSDPAEFERRKAEAYVDGGGDPAPAVVTD
;
A
#
# COMPACT_ATOMS: atom_id res chain seq x y z
N MET A 1 -9.72 3.28 1.88
CA MET A 1 -9.22 3.87 0.61
C MET A 1 -8.38 2.83 -0.08
N ASP A 2 -8.57 2.67 -1.38
CA ASP A 2 -7.86 1.73 -2.23
C ASP A 2 -8.20 2.12 -3.68
N LYS A 3 -7.22 2.21 -4.58
CA LYS A 3 -7.46 2.57 -5.99
C LYS A 3 -7.79 1.34 -6.85
N ASP A 4 -7.66 0.14 -6.30
CA ASP A 4 -7.80 -1.08 -7.07
C ASP A 4 -9.27 -1.42 -7.33
N THR A 5 -9.52 -1.83 -8.57
CA THR A 5 -10.70 -2.60 -8.96
C THR A 5 -10.53 -4.07 -8.59
N ILE A 6 -11.63 -4.77 -8.31
CA ILE A 6 -11.60 -6.20 -8.02
C ILE A 6 -11.20 -7.01 -9.28
N ASP A 7 -10.37 -8.04 -9.08
CA ASP A 7 -9.96 -8.99 -10.11
C ASP A 7 -10.30 -10.43 -9.71
N VAL A 8 -10.41 -11.35 -10.68
CA VAL A 8 -10.68 -12.78 -10.45
C VAL A 8 -9.70 -13.38 -9.44
N THR A 9 -8.41 -13.01 -9.52
CA THR A 9 -7.38 -13.50 -8.60
C THR A 9 -7.61 -13.05 -7.17
N ASN A 10 -8.43 -12.02 -6.92
CA ASN A 10 -8.70 -11.47 -5.59
C ASN A 10 -9.86 -12.17 -4.88
N LEU A 11 -10.72 -12.90 -5.61
CA LEU A 11 -11.92 -13.56 -5.06
C LEU A 11 -11.61 -14.56 -3.93
N ASN A 12 -10.39 -15.10 -3.89
CA ASN A 12 -9.96 -16.04 -2.86
C ASN A 12 -9.59 -15.37 -1.51
N ARG A 13 -9.47 -14.04 -1.44
CA ARG A 13 -8.93 -13.34 -0.26
C ARG A 13 -9.62 -12.03 0.09
N VAL A 14 -10.28 -11.36 -0.85
CA VAL A 14 -11.05 -10.15 -0.56
C VAL A 14 -12.42 -10.57 -0.04
N HIS A 15 -12.63 -10.40 1.26
CA HIS A 15 -13.87 -10.80 1.92
C HIS A 15 -15.10 -10.12 1.30
N GLY A 16 -16.13 -10.92 1.07
CA GLY A 16 -17.41 -10.49 0.50
C GLY A 16 -17.40 -10.15 -0.99
N SER A 17 -16.26 -10.27 -1.68
CA SER A 17 -16.21 -10.16 -3.13
C SER A 17 -16.92 -11.34 -3.82
N ARG A 18 -17.54 -11.08 -4.97
CA ARG A 18 -18.32 -12.03 -5.76
C ARG A 18 -17.89 -12.01 -7.21
N THR A 19 -18.10 -13.09 -7.95
CA THR A 19 -17.82 -13.13 -9.40
C THR A 19 -18.52 -11.99 -10.16
N ALA A 20 -19.77 -11.71 -9.81
CA ALA A 20 -20.53 -10.60 -10.39
C ALA A 20 -19.91 -9.21 -10.12
N ASP A 21 -19.13 -9.05 -9.04
CA ASP A 21 -18.42 -7.79 -8.77
C ASP A 21 -17.25 -7.59 -9.75
N VAL A 22 -16.61 -8.69 -10.18
CA VAL A 22 -15.55 -8.67 -11.20
C VAL A 22 -16.14 -8.38 -12.56
N ASP A 23 -17.25 -9.04 -12.93
CA ASP A 23 -17.94 -8.80 -14.20
C ASP A 23 -18.41 -7.33 -14.31
N ALA A 24 -18.78 -6.71 -13.19
CA ALA A 24 -19.18 -5.32 -13.10
C ALA A 24 -18.01 -4.34 -12.91
N GLY A 25 -16.77 -4.81 -12.75
CA GLY A 25 -15.59 -3.96 -12.56
C GLY A 25 -15.65 -3.08 -11.32
N LEU A 26 -16.15 -3.60 -10.19
CA LEU A 26 -16.35 -2.79 -8.98
C LEU A 26 -15.03 -2.47 -8.28
N ALA A 27 -14.93 -1.24 -7.75
CA ALA A 27 -13.85 -0.84 -6.86
C ALA A 27 -13.86 -1.68 -5.57
N LYS A 28 -12.67 -2.09 -5.09
CA LYS A 28 -12.56 -2.88 -3.84
C LYS A 28 -13.15 -2.14 -2.65
N VAL A 29 -13.01 -0.82 -2.61
CA VAL A 29 -13.58 0.01 -1.53
C VAL A 29 -15.10 -0.08 -1.44
N ASP A 30 -15.79 -0.19 -2.57
CA ASP A 30 -17.25 -0.23 -2.61
C ASP A 30 -17.78 -1.60 -2.20
N ILE A 31 -17.08 -2.68 -2.58
CA ILE A 31 -17.34 -4.04 -2.09
C ILE A 31 -17.23 -4.07 -0.57
N LEU A 32 -16.12 -3.59 0.00
CA LEU A 32 -15.94 -3.56 1.46
C LEU A 32 -16.98 -2.69 2.16
N ALA A 33 -17.35 -1.54 1.58
CA ALA A 33 -18.40 -0.70 2.13
C ALA A 33 -19.78 -1.35 2.10
N ARG A 34 -20.09 -2.13 1.05
CA ARG A 34 -21.30 -2.96 1.01
C ARG A 34 -21.30 -3.96 2.17
N GLU A 35 -20.21 -4.67 2.39
CA GLU A 35 -20.13 -5.69 3.44
C GLU A 35 -20.22 -5.07 4.85
N ILE A 36 -19.56 -3.94 5.10
CA ILE A 36 -19.65 -3.24 6.39
C ILE A 36 -21.09 -2.77 6.65
N ARG A 37 -21.78 -2.25 5.63
CA ARG A 37 -23.19 -1.84 5.76
C ARG A 37 -24.10 -3.04 5.99
N ALA A 38 -23.85 -4.16 5.32
CA ALA A 38 -24.62 -5.39 5.47
C ALA A 38 -24.51 -5.98 6.88
N ALA A 39 -23.42 -5.73 7.61
CA ALA A 39 -23.29 -6.12 9.01
C ALA A 39 -24.32 -5.46 9.95
N GLY A 40 -24.98 -4.38 9.53
CA GLY A 40 -26.10 -3.78 10.27
C GLY A 40 -25.74 -3.07 11.57
N LEU A 41 -24.45 -2.75 11.79
CA LEU A 41 -23.94 -2.16 13.04
C LEU A 41 -24.12 -0.63 13.14
N GLY A 42 -24.76 0.00 12.15
CA GLY A 42 -24.89 1.47 12.10
C GLY A 42 -23.59 2.22 11.79
N THR A 43 -22.53 1.51 11.37
CA THR A 43 -21.23 2.09 11.03
C THR A 43 -21.34 3.03 9.83
N GLN A 44 -20.84 4.25 9.97
CA GLN A 44 -20.69 5.19 8.85
C GLN A 44 -19.41 4.89 8.09
N VAL A 45 -19.52 4.72 6.76
CA VAL A 45 -18.38 4.34 5.91
C VAL A 45 -18.19 5.38 4.81
N VAL A 46 -16.99 5.96 4.77
CA VAL A 46 -16.53 6.84 3.71
C VAL A 46 -15.48 6.09 2.87
N THR A 47 -15.76 5.90 1.59
CA THR A 47 -14.84 5.28 0.63
C THR A 47 -14.12 6.34 -0.20
N LYS A 48 -12.91 5.99 -0.64
CA LYS A 48 -12.08 6.79 -1.55
C LYS A 48 -11.34 5.83 -2.46
N GLU A 49 -11.63 5.88 -3.74
CA GLU A 49 -10.98 5.09 -4.79
C GLU A 49 -9.70 5.78 -5.25
N GLU A 50 -8.70 5.85 -4.36
CA GLU A 50 -7.49 6.60 -4.66
C GLU A 50 -6.32 6.14 -3.78
N TRP A 51 -5.09 6.43 -4.21
CA TRP A 51 -3.88 6.19 -3.44
C TRP A 51 -3.84 7.07 -2.19
N VAL A 52 -3.35 6.52 -1.07
CA VAL A 52 -3.18 7.27 0.18
C VAL A 52 -2.35 8.55 0.05
N GLY A 53 -1.42 8.59 -0.92
CA GLY A 53 -0.57 9.76 -1.21
C GLY A 53 -1.26 10.88 -1.98
N HIS A 54 -2.50 10.69 -2.44
CA HIS A 54 -3.18 11.68 -3.27
C HIS A 54 -3.47 12.97 -2.48
N PRO A 55 -3.19 14.17 -3.04
CA PRO A 55 -3.34 15.43 -2.32
C PRO A 55 -4.72 15.65 -1.70
N ASP A 56 -5.79 15.26 -2.41
CA ASP A 56 -7.18 15.45 -1.96
C ASP A 56 -7.55 14.63 -0.72
N LEU A 57 -6.74 13.63 -0.36
CA LEU A 57 -6.99 12.80 0.84
C LEU A 57 -6.33 13.37 2.10
N ARG A 58 -5.50 14.41 2.00
CA ARG A 58 -4.74 14.95 3.13
C ARG A 58 -5.63 15.41 4.28
N ASP A 59 -6.69 16.14 3.96
CA ASP A 59 -7.59 16.70 4.96
C ASP A 59 -8.43 15.62 5.66
N LEU A 60 -8.82 14.59 4.91
CA LEU A 60 -9.48 13.41 5.46
C LEU A 60 -8.54 12.61 6.38
N LEU A 61 -7.29 12.39 5.96
CA LEU A 61 -6.33 11.60 6.73
C LEU A 61 -5.89 12.32 8.01
N ARG A 62 -5.73 13.64 7.98
CA ARG A 62 -5.36 14.42 9.18
C ARG A 62 -6.49 14.55 10.20
N SER A 63 -7.75 14.30 9.79
CA SER A 63 -8.89 14.31 10.71
C SER A 63 -9.10 12.97 11.43
N CYS A 64 -8.29 11.95 11.14
CA CYS A 64 -8.38 10.65 11.80
C CYS A 64 -7.70 10.66 13.17
N ASP A 65 -8.30 9.98 14.15
CA ASP A 65 -7.68 9.76 15.46
C ASP A 65 -6.63 8.64 15.42
N VAL A 66 -6.79 7.67 14.51
CA VAL A 66 -5.89 6.52 14.33
C VAL A 66 -5.83 6.16 12.86
N LEU A 67 -4.65 5.78 12.38
CA LEU A 67 -4.44 5.26 11.03
C LEU A 67 -4.11 3.76 11.09
N PHE A 68 -4.71 2.99 10.19
CA PHE A 68 -4.33 1.61 9.92
C PHE A 68 -3.71 1.53 8.53
N GLY A 69 -2.43 1.17 8.48
CA GLY A 69 -1.69 0.98 7.23
C GLY A 69 -1.65 -0.48 6.85
N CYS A 70 -2.44 -0.89 5.86
CA CYS A 70 -2.46 -2.27 5.35
C CYS A 70 -2.01 -2.34 3.89
N THR A 71 -1.30 -1.31 3.42
CA THR A 71 -0.82 -1.25 2.03
C THR A 71 0.39 -2.16 1.83
N ASP A 72 0.56 -2.66 0.61
CA ASP A 72 1.68 -3.51 0.21
C ASP A 72 2.85 -2.71 -0.37
N ASP A 73 2.62 -1.49 -0.84
CA ASP A 73 3.61 -0.61 -1.46
C ASP A 73 4.46 0.18 -0.45
N HIS A 74 5.64 0.64 -0.89
CA HIS A 74 6.55 1.43 -0.07
C HIS A 74 6.11 2.90 0.01
N GLN A 75 5.60 3.47 -1.08
CA GLN A 75 5.16 4.87 -1.15
C GLN A 75 3.98 5.15 -0.21
N GLY A 76 2.99 4.26 -0.16
CA GLY A 76 1.86 4.37 0.75
C GLY A 76 2.29 4.26 2.22
N ARG A 77 3.20 3.32 2.53
CA ARG A 77 3.80 3.20 3.88
C ARG A 77 4.54 4.48 4.29
N LEU A 78 5.35 5.07 3.41
CA LEU A 78 6.06 6.31 3.73
C LEU A 78 5.13 7.51 3.87
N THR A 79 4.06 7.57 3.08
CA THR A 79 3.02 8.59 3.22
C THR A 79 2.38 8.52 4.60
N LEU A 80 1.89 7.35 5.01
CA LEU A 80 1.29 7.14 6.32
C LEU A 80 2.29 7.38 7.46
N ASN A 81 3.53 6.91 7.31
CA ASN A 81 4.60 7.15 8.28
C ASN A 81 4.84 8.65 8.48
N ARG A 82 4.86 9.44 7.39
CA ARG A 82 5.03 10.89 7.47
C ARG A 82 3.86 11.55 8.18
N LEU A 83 2.63 11.17 7.86
CA LEU A 83 1.43 11.70 8.52
C LEU A 83 1.43 11.43 10.03
N ALA A 84 1.81 10.20 10.42
CA ALA A 84 1.87 9.82 11.83
C ALA A 84 2.83 10.68 12.65
N HIS A 85 4.01 11.00 12.10
CA HIS A 85 4.98 11.85 12.79
C HIS A 85 4.62 13.33 12.72
N TYR A 86 4.10 13.79 11.58
CA TYR A 86 3.83 15.22 11.37
C TYR A 86 2.61 15.71 12.16
N TYR A 87 1.56 14.89 12.23
CA TYR A 87 0.32 15.23 12.94
C TYR A 87 0.18 14.55 14.30
N GLY A 88 1.13 13.70 14.69
CA GLY A 88 1.06 12.94 15.95
C GLY A 88 -0.04 11.87 15.98
N ILE A 89 -0.58 11.49 14.82
CA ILE A 89 -1.65 10.48 14.72
C ILE A 89 -1.01 9.08 14.81
N PRO A 90 -1.41 8.22 15.75
CA PRO A 90 -0.87 6.86 15.84
C PRO A 90 -1.18 6.05 14.58
N LEU A 91 -0.16 5.38 14.04
CA LEU A 91 -0.28 4.47 12.91
C LEU A 91 -0.02 3.03 13.36
N ILE A 92 -0.94 2.14 13.02
CA ILE A 92 -0.79 0.69 13.13
C ILE A 92 -0.53 0.15 11.71
N ASP A 93 0.73 -0.13 11.39
CA ASP A 93 1.14 -0.77 10.12
C ASP A 93 1.01 -2.29 10.26
N VAL A 94 0.28 -2.90 9.34
CA VAL A 94 0.09 -4.35 9.25
C VAL A 94 0.61 -4.83 7.90
N GLY A 95 1.59 -5.72 7.93
CA GLY A 95 2.15 -6.35 6.74
C GLY A 95 1.96 -7.86 6.77
N LEU A 96 1.45 -8.41 5.68
CA LEU A 96 1.34 -9.85 5.46
C LEU A 96 2.40 -10.31 4.45
N ARG A 97 3.08 -11.41 4.72
CA ARG A 97 3.81 -12.16 3.68
C ARG A 97 3.38 -13.62 3.70
N MET A 98 2.95 -14.10 2.54
CA MET A 98 2.68 -15.51 2.30
C MET A 98 3.79 -16.09 1.41
N ARG A 99 4.29 -17.26 1.75
CA ARG A 99 5.30 -17.99 0.98
C ARG A 99 4.83 -19.43 0.81
N ALA A 100 5.12 -20.03 -0.34
CA ALA A 100 4.93 -21.48 -0.50
C ALA A 100 5.86 -22.20 0.50
N ALA A 101 5.32 -23.14 1.28
CA ALA A 101 6.13 -23.94 2.18
C ALA A 101 7.09 -24.82 1.38
N ARG A 102 8.28 -25.06 1.93
CA ARG A 102 9.34 -25.83 1.29
C ARG A 102 8.99 -27.33 1.11
N SER A 103 7.92 -27.82 1.72
CA SER A 103 7.48 -29.22 1.66
C SER A 103 5.95 -29.31 1.61
N GLY A 104 5.40 -29.48 0.40
CA GLY A 104 4.02 -29.94 0.15
C GLY A 104 2.89 -28.98 0.57
N ALA A 105 2.21 -28.40 -0.43
CA ALA A 105 0.89 -27.75 -0.44
C ALA A 105 0.47 -26.78 0.70
N ALA A 106 1.30 -26.52 1.71
CA ALA A 106 1.05 -25.57 2.77
C ALA A 106 1.65 -24.20 2.40
N PHE A 107 1.01 -23.14 2.86
CA PHE A 107 1.57 -21.78 2.80
C PHE A 107 2.07 -21.40 4.18
N ASP A 108 3.28 -20.84 4.25
CA ASP A 108 3.77 -20.15 5.44
C ASP A 108 3.29 -18.70 5.38
N MET A 109 2.69 -18.22 6.47
CA MET A 109 2.12 -16.89 6.58
C MET A 109 2.72 -16.17 7.78
N THR A 110 3.46 -15.11 7.51
CA THR A 110 4.02 -14.22 8.53
C THR A 110 3.27 -12.91 8.53
N VAL A 111 2.77 -12.52 9.71
CA VAL A 111 2.13 -11.22 9.94
C VAL A 111 3.08 -10.35 10.77
N ARG A 112 3.30 -9.12 10.32
CA ARG A 112 3.98 -8.07 11.07
C ARG A 112 2.97 -7.01 11.47
N VAL A 113 3.00 -6.61 12.74
CA VAL A 113 2.27 -5.44 13.24
C VAL A 113 3.29 -4.48 13.84
N SER A 114 3.32 -3.23 13.38
CA SER A 114 4.21 -2.18 13.87
C SER A 114 3.38 -0.98 14.30
N THR A 115 3.71 -0.38 15.45
CA THR A 115 3.08 0.86 15.90
C THR A 115 4.05 2.01 15.71
N ILE A 116 3.59 3.05 15.01
CA ILE A 116 4.42 4.17 14.55
C ILE A 116 3.86 5.47 15.14
N GLY A 117 4.76 6.33 15.60
CA GLY A 117 4.44 7.62 16.19
C GLY A 117 5.66 8.21 16.91
N PRO A 118 5.51 9.40 17.51
CA PRO A 118 6.59 10.05 18.26
C PRO A 118 7.21 9.11 19.31
N GLY A 119 8.55 9.05 19.35
CA GLY A 119 9.29 8.21 20.29
C GLY A 119 9.42 6.73 19.90
N LYS A 120 8.91 6.31 18.74
CA LYS A 120 9.08 4.94 18.21
C LYS A 120 9.88 4.93 16.91
N PRO A 121 10.58 3.81 16.56
CA PRO A 121 11.21 3.68 15.25
C PRO A 121 10.20 3.84 14.12
N CYS A 122 10.54 4.63 13.10
CA CYS A 122 9.71 4.81 11.92
C CYS A 122 9.83 3.59 10.97
N LEU A 123 8.96 3.50 9.96
CA LEU A 123 8.97 2.35 9.02
C LEU A 123 10.27 2.22 8.21
N MET A 124 11.02 3.31 8.00
CA MET A 124 12.36 3.26 7.39
C MET A 124 13.39 2.70 8.37
N CYS A 125 13.36 3.14 9.64
CA CYS A 125 14.26 2.63 10.68
C CYS A 125 14.06 1.13 10.92
N LEU A 126 12.83 0.63 10.75
CA LEU A 126 12.51 -0.79 10.84
C LEU A 126 12.86 -1.59 9.58
N GLY A 127 13.36 -0.95 8.51
CA GLY A 127 13.64 -1.60 7.23
C GLY A 127 12.39 -2.11 6.50
N VAL A 128 11.20 -1.63 6.90
CA VAL A 128 9.91 -2.04 6.33
C VAL A 128 9.60 -1.25 5.06
N ALA A 129 9.94 0.04 5.07
CA ALA A 129 9.71 0.94 3.95
C ALA A 129 11.03 1.43 3.36
N ASP A 130 11.21 1.24 2.06
CA ASP A 130 12.39 1.66 1.32
C ASP A 130 12.09 2.97 0.57
N PRO A 131 12.82 4.06 0.84
CA PRO A 131 12.59 5.36 0.20
C PRO A 131 12.89 5.38 -1.31
N ARG A 132 13.84 4.56 -1.80
CA ARG A 132 14.13 4.48 -3.24
C ARG A 132 12.99 3.80 -3.97
N ARG A 133 12.50 2.68 -3.45
CA ARG A 133 11.35 1.97 -4.02
C ARG A 133 10.09 2.82 -3.94
N ALA A 134 9.88 3.53 -2.84
CA ALA A 134 8.77 4.48 -2.71
C ALA A 134 8.82 5.62 -3.74
N ALA A 135 10.01 6.17 -4.00
CA ALA A 135 10.18 7.21 -5.03
C ALA A 135 9.88 6.67 -6.43
N ALA A 136 10.33 5.46 -6.74
CA ALA A 136 10.05 4.78 -8.00
C ALA A 136 8.54 4.48 -8.17
N GLU A 137 7.88 3.98 -7.13
CA GLU A 137 6.43 3.73 -7.12
C GLU A 137 5.63 5.02 -7.29
N GLY A 138 6.05 6.09 -6.61
CA GLY A 138 5.45 7.42 -6.76
C GLY A 138 5.60 7.95 -8.18
N LEU A 139 6.81 7.86 -8.75
CA LEU A 139 7.10 8.28 -10.12
C LEU A 139 6.27 7.49 -11.13
N ARG A 140 6.19 6.17 -11.00
CA ARG A 140 5.36 5.31 -11.85
C ARG A 140 3.89 5.75 -11.86
N ARG A 141 3.38 6.29 -10.75
CA ARG A 141 1.99 6.76 -10.63
C ARG A 141 1.80 8.17 -11.20
N SER A 142 2.75 9.08 -11.00
CA SER A 142 2.62 10.49 -11.40
C SER A 142 3.07 10.75 -12.84
N ASP A 143 4.11 10.04 -13.29
CA ASP A 143 4.72 10.18 -14.61
C ASP A 143 5.27 8.82 -15.10
N PRO A 144 4.40 7.97 -15.68
CA PRO A 144 4.80 6.66 -16.18
C PRO A 144 5.85 6.71 -17.29
N ALA A 145 5.87 7.76 -18.11
CA ALA A 145 6.81 7.90 -19.22
C ALA A 145 8.23 8.17 -18.69
N GLU A 146 8.35 9.07 -17.72
CA GLU A 146 9.61 9.31 -16.99
C GLU A 146 10.09 8.05 -16.26
N PHE A 147 9.17 7.31 -15.63
CA PHE A 147 9.49 6.06 -14.96
C PHE A 147 10.12 5.04 -15.93
N GLU A 148 9.52 4.82 -17.09
CA GLU A 148 10.06 3.88 -18.08
C GLU A 148 11.40 4.36 -18.64
N ARG A 149 11.60 5.67 -18.85
CA ARG A 149 12.90 6.22 -19.26
C ARG A 149 13.99 5.91 -18.22
N ARG A 150 13.74 6.20 -16.94
CA ARG A 150 14.73 5.95 -15.87
C ARG A 150 15.00 4.46 -15.64
N LYS A 151 14.00 3.62 -15.86
CA LYS A 151 14.15 2.17 -15.79
C LYS A 151 15.04 1.65 -16.92
N ALA A 152 14.88 2.17 -18.13
CA ALA A 152 15.75 1.83 -19.27
C ALA A 152 17.20 2.28 -19.07
N GLU A 153 17.41 3.39 -18.37
CA GLU A 153 18.72 3.91 -17.97
C GLU A 153 19.30 3.25 -16.69
N ALA A 154 18.64 2.22 -16.14
CA ALA A 154 19.01 1.52 -14.89
C ALA A 154 19.09 2.41 -13.61
N TYR A 155 18.47 3.60 -13.62
CA TYR A 155 18.38 4.49 -12.44
C TYR A 155 17.30 4.08 -11.43
N VAL A 156 16.44 3.11 -11.77
CA VAL A 156 15.38 2.58 -10.91
C VAL A 156 15.60 1.09 -10.68
N ASP A 157 15.50 0.64 -9.42
CA ASP A 157 15.61 -0.78 -9.05
C ASP A 157 14.56 -1.61 -9.81
N GLY A 158 15.04 -2.43 -10.75
CA GLY A 158 14.20 -3.25 -11.64
C GLY A 158 14.58 -3.21 -13.13
N GLY A 159 15.54 -2.37 -13.52
CA GLY A 159 16.27 -2.51 -14.80
C GLY A 159 17.30 -3.62 -14.68
N GLY A 160 17.29 -4.60 -15.59
CA GLY A 160 18.32 -5.63 -15.64
C GLY A 160 19.71 -5.03 -15.86
N ASP A 161 20.69 -5.67 -15.21
CA ASP A 161 22.16 -5.50 -15.25
C ASP A 161 22.73 -4.14 -14.74
N PRO A 162 23.57 -4.14 -13.67
CA PRO A 162 24.23 -2.93 -13.21
C PRO A 162 25.43 -2.62 -14.11
N ALA A 163 25.27 -1.70 -15.06
CA ALA A 163 26.39 -1.10 -15.79
C ALA A 163 26.97 0.11 -15.01
N PRO A 164 28.27 0.40 -15.17
CA PRO A 164 29.17 0.70 -14.06
C PRO A 164 29.08 2.14 -13.55
N ALA A 165 29.38 2.30 -12.26
CA ALA A 165 29.61 3.59 -11.63
C ALA A 165 30.76 4.33 -12.35
N VAL A 166 30.46 5.53 -12.84
CA VAL A 166 31.47 6.48 -13.28
C VAL A 166 32.25 6.93 -12.04
N VAL A 167 33.51 6.49 -11.93
CA VAL A 167 34.48 7.13 -11.05
C VAL A 167 34.80 8.49 -11.67
N THR A 168 34.60 9.55 -10.91
CA THR A 168 35.22 10.85 -11.18
C THR A 168 36.32 11.04 -10.15
N ASP A 169 37.52 11.29 -10.68
CA ASP A 169 38.88 11.48 -10.14
C ASP A 169 39.10 11.57 -8.61
#